data_AF-A0A1Z4IJ32-F1
#
_entry.id   AF-A0A1Z4IJ32-F1
#
_cell.length_a   1.000
_cell.length_b   1.000
_cell.length_c   1.000
_cell.angle_alpha   90.00
_cell.angle_beta   90.00
_cell.angle_gamma   90.00
#
_symmetry.space_group_name_H-M   'P 1'
#
loop_
_entity.id
_entity.type
_entity.pdbx_description
1 polymer ?
#
loop_
_entity_poly.entity_id
_entity_poly.type
_entity_poly.pdbx_seq_one_letter_code
_entity_poly.pdbx_strand_id
1 'polypeptide(L)'
;MRKTVQTMDGAVFVAGKSKECTNPSCTHFGKHYYATGVLKHSLPYSTYGLDVLAFIGWEHEHEHQQLREIQRSLKGRGVEINESNVGKLYRQFLALLGGTIAHTQEKLAATAHEHGGLIWAIDALQPEGHGTLLYVLYEVLSGTPVSEIQLAQAQAQAQRLIEWLQPYKQLPYKVLATLSDAESAIITAINSTWTNVPHQRCQAHFLNNLSESALPFNTKLRQQLKADLDGLPKVPSYSERPQDPTGSEQPDTTPFF
;
A
#
# COMPACT_ATOMS: atom_id res chain seq x y z
N MET A 1 -25.86 -21.46 16.22
CA MET A 1 -25.71 -20.03 15.94
C MET A 1 -26.90 -19.55 15.13
N ARG A 2 -27.52 -18.44 15.53
CA ARG A 2 -28.62 -17.76 14.81
C ARG A 2 -28.40 -16.26 14.94
N LYS A 3 -28.42 -15.51 13.84
CA LYS A 3 -28.30 -14.05 13.88
C LYS A 3 -28.86 -13.42 12.61
N THR A 4 -29.28 -12.17 12.71
CA THR A 4 -29.54 -11.31 11.56
C THR A 4 -28.27 -10.56 11.20
N VAL A 5 -27.95 -10.51 9.91
CA VAL A 5 -26.76 -9.85 9.36
C VAL A 5 -27.22 -8.80 8.36
N GLN A 6 -26.80 -7.55 8.55
CA GLN A 6 -27.00 -6.48 7.57
C GLN A 6 -25.94 -6.60 6.47
N THR A 7 -26.37 -6.74 5.22
CA THR A 7 -25.50 -6.81 4.03
C THR A 7 -25.76 -5.59 3.14
N MET A 8 -24.96 -5.38 2.11
CA MET A 8 -25.14 -4.32 1.12
C MET A 8 -26.45 -4.50 0.33
N ASP A 9 -26.95 -5.74 0.22
CA ASP A 9 -28.20 -6.09 -0.47
C ASP A 9 -29.39 -6.24 0.50
N GLY A 10 -29.23 -5.80 1.76
CA GLY A 10 -30.25 -5.86 2.80
C GLY A 10 -29.99 -6.89 3.89
N ALA A 11 -30.90 -6.98 4.86
CA ALA A 11 -30.72 -7.85 6.02
C ALA A 11 -31.07 -9.32 5.70
N VAL A 12 -30.18 -10.24 6.10
CA VAL A 12 -30.39 -11.69 5.96
C VAL A 12 -30.37 -12.36 7.33
N PHE A 13 -31.24 -13.35 7.54
CA PHE A 13 -31.21 -14.19 8.73
C PHE A 13 -30.39 -15.45 8.47
N VAL A 14 -29.34 -15.65 9.26
CA VAL A 14 -28.41 -16.76 9.08
C VAL A 14 -28.45 -17.68 10.31
N ALA A 15 -28.65 -18.97 10.05
CA ALA A 15 -28.69 -19.99 11.09
C ALA A 15 -27.78 -21.18 10.74
N GLY A 16 -27.01 -21.63 11.73
CA GLY A 16 -26.07 -22.74 11.59
C GLY A 16 -26.09 -23.60 12.83
N LYS A 17 -26.14 -24.92 12.64
CA LYS A 17 -26.05 -25.90 13.72
C LYS A 17 -24.84 -26.78 13.48
N SER A 18 -23.83 -26.62 14.33
CA SER A 18 -22.74 -27.59 14.40
C SER A 18 -23.27 -28.88 15.01
N LYS A 19 -22.80 -30.02 14.51
CA LYS A 19 -23.16 -31.34 15.01
C LYS A 19 -21.93 -32.22 15.12
N GLU A 20 -22.01 -33.21 15.99
CA GLU A 20 -21.05 -34.30 16.06
C GLU A 20 -21.71 -35.59 15.56
N CYS A 21 -20.95 -36.44 14.88
CA CYS A 21 -21.47 -37.75 14.47
C CYS A 21 -21.51 -38.71 15.66
N THR A 22 -22.71 -39.01 16.14
CA THR A 22 -22.94 -39.90 17.28
C THR A 22 -23.16 -41.37 16.87
N ASN A 23 -23.08 -41.71 15.58
CA ASN A 23 -23.28 -43.07 15.09
C ASN A 23 -21.99 -43.90 15.25
N PRO A 24 -21.96 -44.93 16.12
CA PRO A 24 -20.77 -45.74 16.36
C PRO A 24 -20.32 -46.58 15.14
N SER A 25 -21.23 -46.88 14.22
CA SER A 25 -20.93 -47.63 13.00
C SER A 25 -20.45 -46.76 11.83
N CYS A 26 -20.37 -45.43 12.02
CA CYS A 26 -19.91 -44.49 11.01
C CYS A 26 -18.39 -44.30 11.10
N THR A 27 -17.70 -44.24 9.96
CA THR A 27 -16.26 -43.92 9.88
C THR A 27 -15.90 -42.52 10.42
N HIS A 28 -16.91 -41.66 10.61
CA HIS A 28 -16.78 -40.33 11.18
C HIS A 28 -17.29 -40.23 12.63
N PHE A 29 -17.48 -41.34 13.35
CA PHE A 29 -17.86 -41.30 14.78
C PHE A 29 -16.93 -40.36 15.58
N GLY A 30 -17.51 -39.46 16.37
CA GLY A 30 -16.79 -38.44 17.14
C GLY A 30 -16.31 -37.22 16.32
N LYS A 31 -16.55 -37.17 15.01
CA LYS A 31 -16.17 -36.03 14.17
C LYS A 31 -17.17 -34.88 14.32
N HIS A 32 -16.65 -33.67 14.56
CA HIS A 32 -17.43 -32.43 14.55
C HIS A 32 -17.57 -31.85 13.13
N TYR A 33 -18.81 -31.51 12.78
CA TYR A 33 -19.18 -30.77 11.58
C TYR A 33 -19.64 -29.38 11.98
N TYR A 34 -18.81 -28.39 11.69
CA TYR A 34 -19.12 -26.99 11.99
C TYR A 34 -19.98 -26.38 10.89
N ALA A 35 -20.91 -25.51 11.28
CA ALA A 35 -21.73 -24.76 10.32
C ALA A 35 -20.94 -23.61 9.68
N THR A 36 -19.85 -23.93 8.98
CA THR A 36 -18.91 -22.95 8.39
C THR A 36 -19.55 -22.09 7.31
N GLY A 37 -20.61 -22.55 6.65
CA GLY A 37 -21.37 -21.75 5.69
C GLY A 37 -21.88 -20.42 6.29
N VAL A 38 -22.24 -20.42 7.57
CA VAL A 38 -22.69 -19.20 8.27
C VAL A 38 -21.55 -18.18 8.44
N LEU A 39 -20.31 -18.64 8.56
CA LEU A 39 -19.13 -17.78 8.70
C LEU A 39 -18.78 -17.06 7.40
N LYS A 40 -19.32 -17.50 6.26
CA LYS A 40 -19.18 -16.79 4.97
C LYS A 40 -19.99 -15.50 4.89
N HIS A 41 -20.99 -15.33 5.77
CA HIS A 41 -21.83 -14.13 5.77
C HIS A 41 -21.24 -13.01 6.62
N SER A 42 -20.72 -13.32 7.80
CA SER A 42 -20.05 -12.32 8.63
C SER A 42 -19.13 -12.90 9.68
N LEU A 43 -18.23 -12.05 10.18
CA LEU A 43 -17.32 -12.38 11.28
C LEU A 43 -18.07 -12.87 12.54
N PRO A 44 -17.42 -13.69 13.38
CA PRO A 44 -17.93 -14.04 14.69
C PRO A 44 -18.35 -12.79 15.48
N TYR A 45 -19.51 -12.86 16.14
CA TYR A 45 -20.06 -11.77 16.96
C TYR A 45 -20.33 -10.45 16.21
N SER A 46 -20.30 -10.44 14.87
CA SER A 46 -20.71 -9.30 14.04
C SER A 46 -22.13 -9.49 13.48
N THR A 47 -22.89 -8.40 13.45
CA THR A 47 -24.20 -8.26 12.79
C THR A 47 -24.11 -7.58 11.43
N TYR A 48 -22.90 -7.30 10.92
CA TYR A 48 -22.67 -6.72 9.60
C TYR A 48 -21.96 -7.73 8.70
N GLY A 49 -22.33 -7.77 7.44
CA GLY A 49 -21.79 -8.70 6.45
C GLY A 49 -20.32 -8.45 6.13
N LEU A 50 -19.65 -9.47 5.57
CA LEU A 50 -18.28 -9.32 5.07
C LEU A 50 -18.20 -8.33 3.91
N ASP A 51 -19.26 -8.20 3.14
CA ASP A 51 -19.44 -7.21 2.08
C ASP A 51 -19.51 -5.77 2.62
N VAL A 52 -20.22 -5.53 3.73
CA VAL A 52 -20.22 -4.23 4.42
C VAL A 52 -18.82 -3.91 4.97
N LEU A 53 -18.15 -4.90 5.55
CA LEU A 53 -16.77 -4.74 6.03
C LEU A 53 -15.80 -4.41 4.88
N ALA A 54 -15.91 -5.12 3.75
CA ALA A 54 -15.08 -4.87 2.57
C ALA A 54 -15.35 -3.49 1.96
N PHE A 55 -16.63 -3.07 1.90
CA PHE A 55 -17.02 -1.74 1.44
C PHE A 55 -16.38 -0.64 2.31
N ILE A 56 -16.45 -0.76 3.64
CA ILE A 56 -15.82 0.20 4.56
C ILE A 56 -14.31 0.29 4.32
N GLY A 57 -13.65 -0.86 4.16
CA GLY A 57 -12.23 -0.91 3.87
C GLY A 57 -11.88 -0.22 2.56
N TRP A 58 -12.63 -0.50 1.48
CA TRP A 58 -12.41 0.10 0.17
C TRP A 58 -12.61 1.61 0.17
N GLU A 59 -13.74 2.11 0.69
CA GLU A 59 -14.02 3.55 0.69
C GLU A 59 -13.00 4.35 1.53
N HIS A 60 -12.49 3.76 2.61
CA HIS A 60 -11.48 4.43 3.44
C HIS A 60 -10.09 4.39 2.81
N GLU A 61 -9.64 3.21 2.34
CA GLU A 61 -8.26 3.04 1.85
C GLU A 61 -8.05 3.54 0.41
N HIS A 62 -9.08 3.40 -0.45
CA HIS A 62 -8.97 3.73 -1.87
C HIS A 62 -9.60 5.09 -2.20
N GLU A 63 -10.81 5.35 -1.68
CA GLU A 63 -11.53 6.60 -1.97
C GLU A 63 -11.22 7.71 -0.95
N HIS A 64 -10.38 7.43 0.05
CA HIS A 64 -9.97 8.36 1.11
C HIS A 64 -11.13 9.02 1.87
N GLN A 65 -12.27 8.35 1.98
CA GLN A 65 -13.45 8.87 2.68
C GLN A 65 -13.28 8.82 4.20
N GLN A 66 -13.81 9.85 4.87
CA GLN A 66 -13.87 9.87 6.33
C GLN A 66 -14.92 8.88 6.85
N LEU A 67 -14.73 8.34 8.06
CA LEU A 67 -15.66 7.37 8.67
C LEU A 67 -17.11 7.87 8.72
N ARG A 68 -17.32 9.17 8.94
CA ARG A 68 -18.65 9.82 8.91
C ARG A 68 -19.29 9.83 7.51
N GLU A 69 -18.47 9.93 6.45
CA GLU A 69 -18.92 9.94 5.06
C GLU A 69 -19.33 8.52 4.65
N ILE A 70 -18.49 7.54 5.01
CA ILE A 70 -18.77 6.11 4.82
C ILE A 70 -20.05 5.73 5.58
N GLN A 71 -20.22 6.19 6.83
CA GLN A 71 -21.44 5.98 7.60
C GLN A 71 -22.68 6.53 6.88
N ARG A 72 -22.59 7.73 6.29
CA ARG A 72 -23.69 8.33 5.53
C ARG A 72 -24.01 7.55 4.26
N SER A 73 -22.98 7.12 3.54
CA SER A 73 -23.11 6.28 2.33
C SER A 73 -23.80 4.95 2.65
N LEU A 74 -23.38 4.27 3.73
CA LEU A 74 -23.98 3.01 4.19
C LEU A 74 -25.46 3.18 4.58
N LYS A 75 -25.80 4.25 5.32
CA LYS A 75 -27.21 4.55 5.63
C LYS A 75 -28.03 4.82 4.37
N GLY A 76 -27.48 5.54 3.40
CA GLY A 76 -28.13 5.76 2.10
C GLY A 76 -28.42 4.46 1.33
N ARG A 77 -27.70 3.39 1.65
CA ARG A 77 -27.86 2.04 1.07
C ARG A 77 -28.68 1.10 1.97
N GLY A 78 -29.29 1.61 3.05
CA GLY A 78 -30.14 0.82 3.95
C GLY A 78 -29.38 0.01 5.01
N VAL A 79 -28.08 0.26 5.21
CA VAL A 79 -27.30 -0.34 6.30
C VAL A 79 -27.35 0.58 7.53
N GLU A 80 -28.03 0.12 8.58
CA GLU A 80 -28.14 0.85 9.84
C GLU A 80 -26.87 0.69 10.67
N ILE A 81 -26.03 1.73 10.66
CA ILE A 81 -24.74 1.75 11.33
C ILE A 81 -24.42 3.15 11.89
N ASN A 82 -23.64 3.19 12.97
CA ASN A 82 -23.09 4.43 13.53
C ASN A 82 -21.58 4.52 13.24
N GLU A 83 -21.02 5.72 13.34
CA GLU A 83 -19.61 5.99 13.03
C GLU A 83 -18.64 5.11 13.85
N SER A 84 -18.93 4.91 15.14
CA SER A 84 -18.11 4.05 16.01
C SER A 84 -18.05 2.59 15.52
N ASN A 85 -19.15 2.07 14.99
CA ASN A 85 -19.20 0.73 14.39
C ASN A 85 -18.50 0.69 13.03
N VAL A 86 -18.56 1.76 12.23
CA VAL A 86 -17.74 1.88 11.01
C VAL A 86 -16.26 1.77 11.38
N GLY A 87 -15.79 2.54 12.36
CA GLY A 87 -14.39 2.46 12.83
C GLY A 87 -14.02 1.09 13.40
N LYS A 88 -14.95 0.41 14.08
CA LYS A 88 -14.73 -0.98 14.56
C LYS A 88 -14.56 -1.96 13.40
N LEU A 89 -15.46 -1.92 12.41
CA LEU A 89 -15.41 -2.80 11.23
C LEU A 89 -14.17 -2.51 10.39
N TYR A 90 -13.79 -1.24 10.25
CA TYR A 90 -12.55 -0.83 9.58
C TYR A 90 -11.31 -1.42 10.26
N ARG A 91 -11.21 -1.37 11.59
CA ARG A 91 -10.11 -2.05 12.31
C ARG A 91 -10.11 -3.57 12.10
N GLN A 92 -11.28 -4.19 11.98
CA GLN A 92 -11.38 -5.61 11.66
C GLN A 92 -10.95 -5.90 10.21
N PHE A 93 -11.29 -5.03 9.27
CA PHE A 93 -10.79 -5.08 7.90
C PHE A 93 -9.26 -5.00 7.86
N LEU A 94 -8.65 -4.03 8.57
CA LEU A 94 -7.19 -3.94 8.66
C LEU A 94 -6.55 -5.19 9.26
N ALA A 95 -7.16 -5.78 10.29
CA ALA A 95 -6.67 -7.03 10.89
C ALA A 95 -6.74 -8.22 9.92
N LEU A 96 -7.79 -8.29 9.08
CA LEU A 96 -7.91 -9.31 8.04
C LEU A 96 -6.91 -9.09 6.91
N LEU A 97 -6.69 -7.83 6.53
CA LEU A 97 -5.68 -7.45 5.54
C LEU A 97 -4.28 -7.81 6.02
N GLY A 98 -3.94 -7.54 7.28
CA GLY A 98 -2.68 -7.99 7.89
C GLY A 98 -2.53 -9.52 7.93
N GLY A 99 -3.62 -10.27 7.80
CA GLY A 99 -3.63 -11.73 7.72
C GLY A 99 -3.33 -12.30 6.34
N THR A 100 -3.16 -11.49 5.28
CA THR A 100 -2.94 -11.98 3.91
C THR A 100 -1.49 -12.40 3.62
N ILE A 101 -0.80 -12.96 4.62
CA ILE A 101 0.61 -13.39 4.51
C ILE A 101 0.81 -14.44 3.40
N ALA A 102 -0.21 -15.26 3.11
CA ALA A 102 -0.19 -16.25 2.04
C ALA A 102 -0.04 -15.59 0.65
N HIS A 103 -0.77 -14.49 0.41
CA HIS A 103 -0.67 -13.75 -0.85
C HIS A 103 0.71 -13.12 -1.03
N THR A 104 1.29 -12.58 0.05
CA THR A 104 2.66 -12.07 0.04
C THR A 104 3.66 -13.20 -0.29
N GLN A 105 3.53 -14.37 0.32
CA GLN A 105 4.40 -15.52 0.04
C GLN A 105 4.28 -16.01 -1.41
N GLU A 106 3.07 -16.09 -1.94
CA GLU A 106 2.81 -16.47 -3.34
C GLU A 106 3.47 -15.48 -4.31
N LYS A 107 3.32 -14.18 -4.07
CA LYS A 107 3.99 -13.14 -4.86
C LYS A 107 5.51 -13.26 -4.80
N LEU A 108 6.09 -13.42 -3.60
CA LEU A 108 7.54 -13.59 -3.45
C LEU A 108 8.03 -14.83 -4.18
N ALA A 109 7.31 -15.95 -4.10
CA ALA A 109 7.65 -17.17 -4.81
C ALA A 109 7.61 -16.96 -6.34
N ALA A 110 6.58 -16.29 -6.85
CA ALA A 110 6.44 -15.97 -8.26
C ALA A 110 7.59 -15.07 -8.75
N THR A 111 7.90 -13.99 -8.04
CA THR A 111 9.02 -13.09 -8.36
C THR A 111 10.35 -13.83 -8.34
N ALA A 112 10.61 -14.63 -7.30
CA ALA A 112 11.86 -15.38 -7.17
C ALA A 112 12.02 -16.39 -8.32
N HIS A 113 10.93 -17.02 -8.76
CA HIS A 113 10.93 -17.92 -9.89
C HIS A 113 11.19 -17.17 -11.22
N GLU A 114 10.52 -16.04 -11.44
CA GLU A 114 10.63 -15.25 -12.66
C GLU A 114 12.02 -14.63 -12.85
N HIS A 115 12.60 -14.08 -11.78
CA HIS A 115 13.86 -13.33 -11.84
C HIS A 115 15.07 -14.06 -11.27
N GLY A 116 14.90 -15.31 -10.82
CA GLY A 116 15.96 -16.13 -10.24
C GLY A 116 16.39 -15.70 -8.81
N GLY A 117 15.60 -14.86 -8.15
CA GLY A 117 15.82 -14.37 -6.80
C GLY A 117 15.04 -13.10 -6.50
N LEU A 118 15.30 -12.51 -5.33
CA LEU A 118 14.62 -11.33 -4.81
C LEU A 118 15.58 -10.15 -4.64
N ILE A 119 15.05 -8.93 -4.75
CA ILE A 119 15.76 -7.71 -4.37
C ILE A 119 15.02 -7.09 -3.19
N TRP A 120 15.70 -6.98 -2.05
CA TRP A 120 15.12 -6.42 -0.84
C TRP A 120 15.36 -4.93 -0.75
N ALA A 121 14.32 -4.15 -0.49
CA ALA A 121 14.44 -2.74 -0.18
C ALA A 121 13.94 -2.43 1.23
N ILE A 122 14.65 -1.54 1.92
CA ILE A 122 14.23 -0.98 3.19
C ILE A 122 14.08 0.53 3.03
N ASP A 123 12.94 1.04 3.45
CA ASP A 123 12.68 2.48 3.53
C ASP A 123 12.24 2.87 4.94
N ALA A 124 12.60 4.07 5.37
CA ALA A 124 12.23 4.63 6.67
C ALA A 124 11.30 5.82 6.46
N LEU A 125 10.10 5.71 7.01
CA LEU A 125 9.09 6.75 6.97
C LEU A 125 8.95 7.38 8.36
N GLN A 126 8.74 8.69 8.41
CA GLN A 126 8.43 9.40 9.66
C GLN A 126 7.06 10.11 9.54
N PRO A 127 5.94 9.39 9.73
CA PRO A 127 4.60 9.91 9.43
C PRO A 127 4.24 11.18 10.20
N GLU A 128 4.62 11.26 11.48
CA GLU A 128 4.33 12.40 12.36
C GLU A 128 5.43 13.48 12.32
N GLY A 129 6.51 13.27 11.56
CA GLY A 129 7.69 14.15 11.54
C GLY A 129 8.51 14.19 12.83
N HIS A 130 8.12 13.45 13.87
CA HIS A 130 8.87 13.33 15.13
C HIS A 130 8.64 11.96 15.82
N GLY A 131 9.61 11.54 16.63
CA GLY A 131 9.47 10.43 17.58
C GLY A 131 9.74 9.04 17.01
N THR A 132 8.88 8.55 16.12
CA THR A 132 8.88 7.12 15.73
C THR A 132 9.06 6.95 14.23
N LEU A 133 9.99 6.07 13.86
CA LEU A 133 10.26 5.68 12.48
C LEU A 133 9.51 4.40 12.16
N LEU A 134 8.86 4.38 11.00
CA LEU A 134 8.26 3.19 10.40
C LEU A 134 9.22 2.68 9.32
N TYR A 135 9.88 1.56 9.60
CA TYR A 135 10.70 0.88 8.61
C TYR A 135 9.83 -0.11 7.84
N VAL A 136 9.93 -0.08 6.52
CA VAL A 136 9.19 -0.96 5.62
C VAL A 136 10.18 -1.77 4.80
N LEU A 137 10.08 -3.10 4.88
CA LEU A 137 10.76 -4.05 4.02
C LEU A 137 9.81 -4.44 2.88
N TYR A 138 10.28 -4.29 1.65
CA TYR A 138 9.54 -4.69 0.46
C TYR A 138 10.44 -5.34 -0.58
N GLU A 139 9.84 -6.12 -1.46
CA GLU A 139 10.49 -6.69 -2.63
C GLU A 139 10.34 -5.73 -3.81
N VAL A 140 11.46 -5.38 -4.45
CA VAL A 140 11.53 -4.28 -5.41
C VAL A 140 10.85 -4.59 -6.75
N LEU A 141 11.01 -5.79 -7.29
CA LEU A 141 10.58 -6.11 -8.66
C LEU A 141 9.06 -6.21 -8.77
N SER A 142 8.41 -6.76 -7.75
CA SER A 142 6.96 -6.85 -7.63
C SER A 142 6.32 -5.68 -6.88
N GLY A 143 7.13 -4.83 -6.23
CA GLY A 143 6.65 -3.75 -5.37
C GLY A 143 5.86 -4.26 -4.16
N THR A 144 6.15 -5.48 -3.68
CA THR A 144 5.35 -6.14 -2.63
C THR A 144 5.89 -5.79 -1.24
N PRO A 145 5.13 -5.08 -0.38
CA PRO A 145 5.48 -4.93 1.02
C PRO A 145 5.43 -6.29 1.73
N VAL A 146 6.46 -6.57 2.53
CA VAL A 146 6.61 -7.87 3.21
C VAL A 146 6.49 -7.73 4.71
N SER A 147 7.04 -6.66 5.27
CA SER A 147 6.99 -6.42 6.70
C SER A 147 7.26 -4.98 7.02
N GLU A 148 6.74 -4.57 8.16
CA GLU A 148 7.04 -3.31 8.78
C GLU A 148 7.51 -3.49 10.23
N ILE A 149 8.34 -2.57 10.70
CA ILE A 149 8.64 -2.42 12.13
C ILE A 149 8.63 -0.94 12.49
N GLN A 150 7.94 -0.63 13.58
CA GLN A 150 7.89 0.72 14.11
C GLN A 150 8.86 0.82 15.30
N LEU A 151 9.84 1.71 15.21
CA LEU A 151 10.90 1.91 16.21
C LEU A 151 10.95 3.36 16.67
N ALA A 152 11.00 3.58 17.98
CA ALA A 152 11.33 4.92 18.50
C ALA A 152 12.75 5.29 18.07
N GLN A 153 13.02 6.58 17.83
CA GLN A 153 14.30 7.05 17.28
C GLN A 153 15.51 6.67 18.15
N ALA A 154 15.35 6.59 19.49
CA ALA A 154 16.39 6.10 20.40
C ALA A 154 16.67 4.58 20.27
N GLN A 155 15.72 3.83 19.71
CA GLN A 155 15.74 2.38 19.52
C GLN A 155 16.04 1.97 18.07
N ALA A 156 16.07 2.93 17.14
CA ALA A 156 16.45 2.79 15.73
C ALA A 156 17.96 2.50 15.59
N GLN A 157 18.40 1.42 16.21
CA GLN A 157 19.78 0.95 16.23
C GLN A 157 19.91 -0.23 15.28
N ALA A 158 21.03 -0.33 14.58
CA ALA A 158 21.30 -1.37 13.59
C ALA A 158 20.98 -2.79 14.10
N GLN A 159 21.25 -3.08 15.38
CA GLN A 159 21.00 -4.39 15.97
C GLN A 159 19.52 -4.81 15.93
N ARG A 160 18.59 -3.89 16.18
CA ARG A 160 17.14 -4.18 16.16
C ARG A 160 16.65 -4.45 14.74
N LEU A 161 17.19 -3.70 13.77
CA LEU A 161 16.94 -3.95 12.35
C LEU A 161 17.52 -5.30 11.92
N ILE A 162 18.72 -5.68 12.37
CA ILE A 162 19.30 -7.00 12.07
C ILE A 162 18.40 -8.13 12.61
N GLU A 163 17.93 -8.02 13.85
CA GLU A 163 16.99 -8.98 14.46
C GLU A 163 15.71 -9.11 13.63
N TRP A 164 15.13 -7.96 13.25
CA TRP A 164 13.93 -7.90 12.42
C TRP A 164 14.13 -8.52 11.03
N LEU A 165 15.32 -8.40 10.44
CA LEU A 165 15.62 -8.93 9.11
C LEU A 165 15.92 -10.45 9.08
N GLN A 166 16.17 -11.09 10.24
CA GLN A 166 16.56 -12.51 10.29
C GLN A 166 15.55 -13.47 9.64
N PRO A 167 14.23 -13.35 9.86
CA PRO A 167 13.26 -14.26 9.23
C PRO A 167 13.31 -14.19 7.70
N TYR A 168 13.55 -13.00 7.13
CA TYR A 168 13.58 -12.79 5.69
C TYR A 168 14.88 -13.29 5.04
N LYS A 169 15.98 -13.28 5.79
CA LYS A 169 17.23 -13.96 5.40
C LYS A 169 17.07 -15.48 5.30
N GLN A 170 16.19 -16.07 6.13
CA GLN A 170 15.97 -17.51 6.19
C GLN A 170 14.99 -18.03 5.12
N LEU A 171 14.37 -17.14 4.35
CA LEU A 171 13.49 -17.54 3.25
C LEU A 171 14.29 -18.31 2.18
N PRO A 172 13.67 -19.30 1.51
CA PRO A 172 14.34 -20.18 0.54
C PRO A 172 14.56 -19.50 -0.82
N TYR A 173 14.83 -18.20 -0.84
CA TYR A 173 15.02 -17.41 -2.05
C TYR A 173 16.43 -16.83 -2.10
N LYS A 174 17.04 -16.86 -3.28
CA LYS A 174 18.32 -16.18 -3.52
C LYS A 174 18.10 -14.67 -3.42
N VAL A 175 18.90 -13.97 -2.62
CA VAL A 175 18.90 -12.51 -2.58
C VAL A 175 19.90 -12.00 -3.61
N LEU A 176 19.41 -11.23 -4.59
CA LEU A 176 20.19 -10.73 -5.72
C LEU A 176 20.88 -9.40 -5.39
N ALA A 177 20.18 -8.51 -4.70
CA ALA A 177 20.66 -7.20 -4.29
C ALA A 177 19.85 -6.68 -3.10
N THR A 178 20.36 -5.62 -2.47
CA THR A 178 19.62 -4.84 -1.48
C THR A 178 19.62 -3.36 -1.82
N LEU A 179 18.55 -2.67 -1.45
CA LEU A 179 18.32 -1.25 -1.70
C LEU A 179 17.92 -0.57 -0.39
N SER A 180 18.45 0.61 -0.12
CA SER A 180 17.93 1.47 0.95
C SER A 180 18.22 2.93 0.67
N ASP A 181 17.70 3.81 1.51
CA ASP A 181 18.25 5.17 1.62
C ASP A 181 19.69 5.16 2.19
N ALA A 182 20.21 6.35 2.52
CA ALA A 182 21.55 6.51 3.06
C ALA A 182 21.62 6.44 4.61
N GLU A 183 20.57 5.99 5.30
CA GLU A 183 20.55 5.90 6.76
C GLU A 183 21.58 4.88 7.26
N SER A 184 22.45 5.32 8.17
CA SER A 184 23.58 4.52 8.65
C SER A 184 23.15 3.24 9.37
N ALA A 185 22.04 3.29 10.13
CA ALA A 185 21.50 2.13 10.83
C ALA A 185 20.99 1.07 9.84
N ILE A 186 20.31 1.49 8.77
CA ILE A 186 19.80 0.60 7.71
C ILE A 186 20.97 -0.04 6.95
N ILE A 187 21.93 0.77 6.49
CA ILE A 187 23.12 0.28 5.76
C ILE A 187 23.86 -0.76 6.62
N THR A 188 24.07 -0.47 7.90
CA THR A 188 24.74 -1.40 8.81
C THR A 188 23.95 -2.70 8.92
N ALA A 189 22.63 -2.63 9.11
CA ALA A 189 21.79 -3.81 9.27
C ALA A 189 21.73 -4.68 8.00
N ILE A 190 21.62 -4.06 6.83
CA ILE A 190 21.64 -4.75 5.54
C ILE A 190 22.97 -5.47 5.32
N ASN A 191 24.10 -4.78 5.51
CA ASN A 191 25.43 -5.34 5.28
C ASN A 191 25.77 -6.47 6.28
N SER A 192 25.26 -6.37 7.52
CA SER A 192 25.37 -7.45 8.51
C SER A 192 24.46 -8.64 8.18
N THR A 193 23.28 -8.40 7.62
CA THR A 193 22.33 -9.46 7.28
C THR A 193 22.74 -10.20 6.01
N TRP A 194 23.12 -9.49 4.95
CA TRP A 194 23.46 -10.03 3.62
C TRP A 194 24.86 -9.62 3.18
N THR A 195 25.89 -10.20 3.80
CA THR A 195 27.30 -9.78 3.66
C THR A 195 27.90 -9.90 2.25
N ASN A 196 27.40 -10.83 1.43
CA ASN A 196 27.94 -11.10 0.08
C ASN A 196 26.97 -10.67 -1.04
N VAL A 197 26.00 -9.82 -0.73
CA VAL A 197 24.98 -9.34 -1.67
C VAL A 197 25.30 -7.88 -2.03
N PRO A 198 25.26 -7.49 -3.31
CA PRO A 198 25.48 -6.10 -3.69
C PRO A 198 24.40 -5.20 -3.07
N HIS A 199 24.85 -4.10 -2.48
CA HIS A 199 23.98 -3.08 -1.89
C HIS A 199 24.04 -1.80 -2.71
N GLN A 200 22.87 -1.24 -3.01
CA GLN A 200 22.71 0.05 -3.69
C GLN A 200 21.95 1.04 -2.82
N ARG A 201 22.37 2.32 -2.87
CA ARG A 201 21.57 3.42 -2.32
C ARG A 201 20.49 3.85 -3.31
N CYS A 202 19.32 4.19 -2.80
CA CYS A 202 18.18 4.65 -3.57
C CYS A 202 18.54 5.91 -4.36
N GLN A 203 18.48 5.82 -5.68
CA GLN A 203 18.80 6.93 -6.58
C GLN A 203 17.81 8.09 -6.42
N ALA A 204 16.53 7.79 -6.17
CA ALA A 204 15.52 8.82 -5.95
C ALA A 204 15.84 9.67 -4.70
N HIS A 205 16.16 9.03 -3.57
CA HIS A 205 16.60 9.73 -2.36
C HIS A 205 17.89 10.51 -2.60
N PHE A 206 18.87 9.92 -3.29
CA PHE A 206 20.12 10.60 -3.61
C PHE A 206 19.89 11.88 -4.44
N LEU A 207 19.11 11.80 -5.52
CA LEU A 207 18.81 12.94 -6.38
C LEU A 207 17.97 14.01 -5.66
N ASN A 208 17.00 13.60 -4.84
CA ASN A 208 16.22 14.53 -4.02
C ASN A 208 17.13 15.30 -3.04
N ASN A 209 18.01 14.60 -2.33
CA ASN A 209 18.95 15.23 -1.38
C ASN A 209 19.90 16.20 -2.08
N LEU A 210 20.37 15.88 -3.30
CA LEU A 210 21.18 16.81 -4.09
C LEU A 210 20.40 18.08 -4.47
N SER A 211 19.09 17.96 -4.72
CA SER A 211 18.25 19.09 -5.13
C SER A 211 17.84 19.99 -3.95
N GLU A 212 17.84 19.48 -2.72
CA GLU A 212 17.26 20.15 -1.54
C GLU A 212 17.81 21.56 -1.32
N SER A 213 19.12 21.73 -1.46
CA SER A 213 19.78 23.03 -1.28
C SER A 213 19.51 23.99 -2.44
N ALA A 214 19.23 23.49 -3.64
CA ALA A 214 18.96 24.29 -4.84
C ALA A 214 17.48 24.69 -4.96
N LEU A 215 16.56 23.90 -4.39
CA LEU A 215 15.12 24.10 -4.48
C LEU A 215 14.64 25.48 -4.00
N PRO A 216 15.14 26.05 -2.88
CA PRO A 216 14.75 27.40 -2.44
C PRO A 216 15.13 28.48 -3.46
N PHE A 217 16.32 28.38 -4.06
CA PHE A 217 16.79 29.33 -5.08
C PHE A 217 15.96 29.22 -6.36
N ASN A 218 15.69 28.01 -6.82
CA ASN A 218 14.83 27.77 -7.98
C ASN A 218 13.39 28.28 -7.73
N THR A 219 12.87 28.06 -6.52
CA THR A 219 11.54 28.56 -6.13
C THR A 219 11.49 30.08 -6.16
N LYS A 220 12.50 30.75 -5.61
CA LYS A 220 12.62 32.21 -5.64
C LYS A 220 12.73 32.75 -7.06
N LEU A 221 13.57 32.13 -7.90
CA LEU A 221 13.70 32.48 -9.31
C LEU A 221 12.35 32.34 -10.05
N ARG A 222 11.64 31.23 -9.84
CA ARG A 222 10.30 31.02 -10.41
C ARG A 222 9.30 32.09 -9.99
N GLN A 223 9.31 32.49 -8.72
CA GLN A 223 8.46 33.56 -8.20
C GLN A 223 8.80 34.91 -8.84
N GLN A 224 10.09 35.23 -9.00
CA GLN A 224 10.55 36.46 -9.64
C GLN A 224 10.16 36.49 -11.13
N LEU A 225 10.45 35.42 -11.87
CA LEU A 225 10.06 35.30 -13.28
C LEU A 225 8.54 35.45 -13.45
N LYS A 226 7.75 34.85 -12.56
CA LYS A 226 6.30 35.02 -12.60
C LYS A 226 5.89 36.47 -12.36
N ALA A 227 6.45 37.14 -11.35
CA ALA A 227 6.14 38.54 -11.08
C ALA A 227 6.51 39.47 -12.24
N ASP A 228 7.67 39.24 -12.88
CA ASP A 228 8.13 40.02 -14.02
C ASP A 228 7.26 39.79 -15.26
N LEU A 229 6.80 38.55 -15.48
CA LEU A 229 5.98 38.17 -16.63
C LEU A 229 4.48 38.45 -16.45
N ASP A 230 3.96 38.49 -15.22
CA ASP A 230 2.53 38.76 -14.92
C ASP A 230 2.08 40.16 -15.41
N GLY A 231 3.03 41.09 -15.60
CA GLY A 231 2.78 42.41 -16.18
C GLY A 231 2.79 42.46 -17.71
N LEU A 232 3.17 41.36 -18.39
CA LEU A 232 3.20 41.33 -19.85
C LEU A 232 1.79 41.09 -20.42
N PRO A 233 1.44 41.75 -21.55
CA PRO A 233 0.19 41.48 -22.22
C PRO A 233 0.10 40.01 -22.60
N LYS A 234 -1.10 39.43 -22.50
CA LYS A 234 -1.35 38.06 -22.98
C LYS A 234 -0.85 37.94 -24.40
N VAL A 235 -0.08 36.89 -24.69
CA VAL A 235 0.35 36.56 -26.04
C VAL A 235 -0.89 36.56 -26.92
N PRO A 236 -0.98 37.43 -27.95
CA PRO A 236 -2.11 37.46 -28.85
C PRO A 236 -2.30 36.08 -29.46
N SER A 237 -3.55 35.63 -29.64
CA SER A 237 -3.85 34.33 -30.25
C SER A 237 -3.42 34.21 -31.72
N TYR A 238 -2.86 35.28 -32.29
CA TYR A 238 -2.36 35.34 -33.65
C TYR A 238 -0.86 35.60 -33.62
N SER A 239 -0.08 34.60 -33.99
CA SER A 239 1.34 34.77 -34.32
C SER A 239 1.42 35.34 -35.73
N GLU A 240 1.73 36.63 -35.88
CA GLU A 240 2.29 37.10 -37.14
C GLU A 240 3.70 36.51 -37.23
N ARG A 241 3.84 35.36 -37.90
CA ARG A 241 5.16 35.00 -38.45
C ARG A 241 5.55 36.16 -39.36
N PRO A 242 6.74 36.75 -39.19
CA PRO A 242 7.25 37.70 -40.17
C PRO A 242 7.18 37.03 -41.55
N GLN A 243 6.43 37.62 -42.48
CA GLN A 243 6.47 37.17 -43.85
C GLN A 243 7.87 37.48 -44.37
N ASP A 244 8.61 36.43 -44.74
CA ASP A 244 9.88 36.57 -45.43
C ASP A 244 9.66 37.46 -46.68
N PRO A 245 10.41 38.56 -46.88
CA PRO A 245 10.22 39.46 -48.01
C PRO A 245 10.61 38.83 -49.35
N THR A 246 11.15 37.62 -49.35
CA THR A 246 11.49 36.86 -50.54
C THR A 246 10.48 35.74 -50.72
N GLY A 247 9.44 36.02 -51.51
CA GLY A 247 8.58 34.99 -52.06
C GLY A 247 9.44 33.94 -52.79
N SER A 248 9.52 32.76 -52.20
CA SER A 248 9.82 31.53 -52.92
C SER A 248 8.99 30.42 -52.30
N GLU A 249 8.30 29.69 -53.17
CA GLU A 249 7.27 28.70 -52.89
C GLU A 249 7.65 27.73 -51.77
N GLN A 250 6.75 27.57 -50.79
CA GLN A 250 6.82 26.41 -49.90
C GLN A 250 6.40 25.17 -50.69
N PRO A 251 7.25 24.12 -50.82
CA PRO A 251 6.79 22.85 -51.33
C PRO A 251 5.90 22.17 -50.29
N ASP A 252 4.80 21.59 -50.79
CA ASP A 252 3.86 20.76 -50.07
C ASP A 252 4.61 19.71 -49.22
N THR A 253 4.43 19.76 -47.90
CA THR A 253 4.87 18.69 -47.02
C THR A 253 3.68 18.23 -46.19
N THR A 254 3.05 17.16 -46.69
CA THR A 254 2.16 16.28 -45.93
C THR A 254 2.86 15.80 -44.66
N PRO A 255 2.17 15.73 -43.50
CA PRO A 255 2.76 15.22 -42.27
C PRO A 255 3.04 13.72 -42.43
N PHE A 256 4.31 13.34 -42.24
CA PHE A 256 4.69 11.96 -41.99
C PHE A 256 4.30 11.61 -40.54
N PHE A 257 3.47 10.56 -40.42
CA PHE A 257 3.10 9.74 -39.25
C PHE A 257 3.01 10.39 -37.86
#